data_AF-A0A9P8NTX5-F1
#
_entry.id   AF-A0A9P8NTX5-F1
#
_cell.length_a   1.000
_cell.length_b   1.000
_cell.length_c   1.000
_cell.angle_alpha   90.00
_cell.angle_beta   90.00
_cell.angle_gamma   90.00
#
_symmetry.space_group_name_H-M   'P 1'
#
loop_
_entity.id
_entity.type
_entity.pdbx_description
1 polymer ?
#
loop_
_entity_poly.entity_id
_entity_poly.type
_entity_poly.pdbx_seq_one_letter_code
_entity_poly.pdbx_strand_id
1 'polypeptide(L)'
;MIFLKTMLRVVDNSGAELVECIKVLGKKPTNHANIGDKVVVVVQNAKSLNQHLTGASASNRVKRGDICRAVIVRTKSPTLRPDGSVIRFDDNACVLINQKDEPIGTRVNGVVARELRRKNFNKLVTLAPKVVASQLPKASRALFLKDLPTSRLARQRENLNLIANYKDSAYKFPQVSKLHLIFKSHNAYGHMGAKQFWKWNLRTICFHNPDVNIEVTRVDCPTKEEQLKCPSVLKVVYADGREKKIDCKNKHSDDIMKELVELTQAVKCPEDEIPVLKK
;
A
#
# COMPACT_ATOMS: atom_id res chain seq x y z
N MET A 1 -17.94 -0.84 3.56
CA MET A 1 -17.78 0.53 4.01
C MET A 1 -19.13 0.93 4.54
N ILE A 2 -19.15 1.63 5.66
CA ILE A 2 -20.39 2.08 6.29
C ILE A 2 -20.48 3.59 6.09
N PHE A 3 -21.56 4.05 5.48
CA PHE A 3 -21.84 5.47 5.25
C PHE A 3 -23.02 5.93 6.12
N LEU A 4 -23.35 7.21 6.02
CA LEU A 4 -24.61 7.73 6.54
C LEU A 4 -25.79 6.94 5.97
N LYS A 5 -26.86 6.80 6.75
CA LYS A 5 -28.07 6.02 6.45
C LYS A 5 -27.84 4.52 6.21
N THR A 6 -26.64 4.01 6.48
CA THR A 6 -26.38 2.57 6.37
C THR A 6 -27.03 1.84 7.54
N MET A 7 -27.81 0.81 7.22
CA MET A 7 -28.42 -0.08 8.20
C MET A 7 -27.40 -1.12 8.70
N LEU A 8 -27.32 -1.28 10.02
CA LEU A 8 -26.41 -2.18 10.71
C LEU A 8 -27.19 -3.11 11.63
N ARG A 9 -26.82 -4.39 11.63
CA ARG A 9 -27.35 -5.35 12.60
C ARG A 9 -26.66 -5.16 13.95
N VAL A 10 -27.44 -5.11 15.03
CA VAL A 10 -26.88 -5.09 16.38
C VAL A 10 -26.62 -6.51 16.84
N VAL A 11 -25.39 -6.76 17.31
CA VAL A 11 -24.92 -8.09 17.70
C VAL A 11 -24.55 -8.17 19.17
N ASP A 12 -25.39 -7.57 20.00
CA ASP A 12 -25.32 -7.69 21.46
C ASP A 12 -26.70 -7.99 22.04
N ASN A 13 -26.78 -8.08 23.36
CA ASN A 13 -28.04 -8.27 24.08
C ASN A 13 -28.63 -6.96 24.65
N SER A 14 -28.31 -5.80 24.05
CA SER A 14 -28.87 -4.49 24.46
C SER A 14 -30.37 -4.34 24.17
N GLY A 15 -30.94 -5.23 23.34
CA GLY A 15 -32.34 -5.19 22.94
C GLY A 15 -32.58 -4.54 21.58
N ALA A 16 -31.62 -3.77 21.03
CA ALA A 16 -31.69 -3.35 19.63
C ALA A 16 -31.41 -4.52 18.68
N GLU A 17 -32.07 -4.52 17.53
CA GLU A 17 -31.87 -5.50 16.47
C GLU A 17 -31.27 -4.86 15.21
N LEU A 18 -31.77 -3.67 14.86
CA LEU A 18 -31.39 -2.94 13.66
C LEU A 18 -31.23 -1.45 13.98
N VAL A 19 -30.11 -0.87 13.53
CA VAL A 19 -29.79 0.54 13.74
C VAL A 19 -29.37 1.20 12.44
N GLU A 20 -29.60 2.49 12.33
CA GLU A 20 -29.19 3.32 11.20
C GLU A 20 -28.01 4.22 11.59
N CYS A 21 -26.96 4.24 10.77
CA CYS A 21 -25.80 5.11 10.98
C CYS A 21 -26.13 6.57 10.62
N ILE A 22 -26.01 7.48 11.59
CA ILE A 22 -26.25 8.92 11.39
C ILE A 22 -24.98 9.77 11.43
N LYS A 23 -23.88 9.27 12.01
CA LYS A 23 -22.60 9.99 12.04
C LYS A 23 -21.43 9.05 12.29
N VAL A 24 -20.33 9.24 11.57
CA VAL A 24 -19.05 8.59 11.87
C VAL A 24 -18.22 9.49 12.78
N LEU A 25 -17.84 9.00 13.96
CA LEU A 25 -17.08 9.78 14.93
C LEU A 25 -15.60 9.86 14.53
N GLY A 26 -14.98 11.03 14.74
CA GLY A 26 -13.58 11.27 14.44
C GLY A 26 -13.24 11.37 12.95
N LYS A 27 -14.25 11.52 12.07
CA LYS A 27 -14.04 11.68 10.62
C LYS A 27 -14.92 12.80 10.05
N LYS A 28 -14.54 13.31 8.87
CA LYS A 28 -15.35 14.25 8.08
C LYS A 28 -16.66 13.57 7.63
N PRO A 29 -17.76 14.33 7.41
CA PRO A 29 -19.06 13.75 7.03
C PRO A 29 -19.05 12.93 5.73
N THR A 30 -18.14 13.22 4.81
CA THR A 30 -17.97 12.50 3.54
C THR A 30 -17.25 11.16 3.69
N ASN A 31 -16.63 10.89 4.84
CA ASN A 31 -15.85 9.69 5.07
C ASN A 31 -16.71 8.55 5.60
N HIS A 32 -16.36 7.34 5.16
CA HIS A 32 -16.96 6.10 5.63
C HIS A 32 -16.32 5.59 6.92
N ALA A 33 -17.03 4.69 7.59
CA ALA A 33 -16.54 3.92 8.72
C ALA A 33 -16.16 2.49 8.30
N ASN A 34 -15.15 1.95 8.98
CA ASN A 34 -14.64 0.60 8.87
C ASN A 34 -14.71 -0.11 10.23
N ILE A 35 -14.27 -1.37 10.26
CA ILE A 35 -14.22 -2.17 11.48
C ILE A 35 -13.41 -1.43 12.57
N GLY A 36 -13.99 -1.33 13.77
CA GLY A 36 -13.42 -0.67 14.93
C GLY A 36 -13.60 0.85 14.98
N ASP A 37 -14.24 1.45 13.97
CA ASP A 37 -14.64 2.85 14.06
C ASP A 37 -15.93 3.01 14.87
N LYS A 38 -16.02 4.15 15.56
CA LYS A 38 -17.19 4.53 16.37
C LYS A 38 -18.17 5.32 15.53
N VAL A 39 -19.45 5.00 15.66
CA VAL A 39 -20.55 5.64 14.94
C VAL A 39 -21.65 6.04 15.93
N VAL A 40 -22.39 7.09 15.60
CA VAL A 40 -23.66 7.41 16.24
C VAL A 40 -24.76 6.81 15.38
N VAL A 41 -25.68 6.12 16.03
CA VAL A 41 -26.74 5.35 15.37
C VAL A 41 -28.09 5.64 15.99
N VAL A 42 -29.16 5.49 15.20
CA VAL A 42 -30.54 5.54 15.66
C VAL A 42 -31.11 4.13 15.66
N VAL A 43 -31.77 3.72 16.75
CA VAL A 43 -32.41 2.41 16.84
C VAL A 43 -33.67 2.38 15.99
N GLN A 44 -33.65 1.60 14.92
CA GLN A 44 -34.79 1.47 14.01
C GLN A 44 -35.73 0.35 14.47
N ASN A 45 -35.18 -0.79 14.90
CA ASN A 45 -35.92 -1.92 15.45
C ASN A 45 -35.30 -2.38 16.77
N ALA A 46 -36.13 -2.62 17.78
CA ALA A 46 -35.75 -3.16 19.08
C ALA A 46 -36.78 -4.19 19.56
N LYS A 47 -36.33 -5.17 20.34
CA LYS A 47 -37.20 -6.17 20.97
C LYS A 47 -38.13 -5.49 21.98
N SER A 48 -39.43 -5.74 21.85
CA SER A 48 -40.42 -5.21 22.78
C SER A 48 -40.13 -5.69 24.20
N LEU A 49 -40.23 -4.77 25.17
CA LEU A 49 -40.15 -5.10 26.58
C LEU A 49 -41.48 -5.73 26.98
N ASN A 50 -41.53 -7.05 27.15
CA ASN A 50 -42.63 -7.64 27.91
C ASN A 50 -42.50 -7.11 29.36
N GLN A 51 -43.54 -6.42 29.84
CA GLN A 51 -43.58 -5.65 31.09
C GLN A 51 -43.23 -6.44 32.37
N HIS A 52 -42.99 -7.75 32.29
CA HIS A 52 -42.74 -8.64 33.43
C HIS A 52 -41.26 -8.92 33.74
N LEU A 53 -40.31 -8.18 33.16
CA LEU A 53 -38.87 -8.38 33.45
C LEU A 53 -38.40 -7.41 34.55
N THR A 54 -38.17 -7.92 35.76
CA THR A 54 -37.56 -7.19 36.88
C THR A 54 -36.04 -7.42 36.94
N GLY A 55 -35.27 -6.40 37.34
CA GLY A 55 -33.82 -6.48 37.61
C GLY A 55 -32.90 -5.65 36.71
N ALA A 56 -31.58 -5.78 36.89
CA ALA A 56 -30.53 -5.02 36.18
C ALA A 56 -30.56 -5.16 34.65
N SER A 57 -31.19 -6.23 34.14
CA SER A 57 -31.43 -6.47 32.71
C SER A 57 -32.44 -5.52 32.06
N ALA A 58 -33.16 -4.71 32.85
CA ALA A 58 -34.10 -3.70 32.35
C ALA A 58 -33.45 -2.31 32.14
N SER A 59 -32.41 -1.96 32.91
CA SER A 59 -31.82 -0.59 32.90
C SER A 59 -30.98 -0.28 31.68
N ASN A 60 -30.37 -1.28 31.03
CA ASN A 60 -29.47 -1.09 29.88
C ASN A 60 -30.14 -1.38 28.53
N ARG A 61 -31.48 -1.51 28.50
CA ARG A 61 -32.19 -1.80 27.25
C ARG A 61 -32.55 -0.54 26.48
N VAL A 62 -32.28 -0.57 25.19
CA VAL A 62 -32.57 0.52 24.26
C VAL A 62 -33.95 0.35 23.64
N LYS A 63 -34.61 1.47 23.34
CA LYS A 63 -35.92 1.54 22.69
C LYS A 63 -35.77 1.99 21.24
N ARG A 64 -36.82 1.76 20.44
CA ARG A 64 -36.90 2.31 19.09
C ARG A 64 -36.88 3.84 19.15
N GLY A 65 -36.08 4.46 18.29
CA GLY A 65 -35.88 5.91 18.23
C GLY A 65 -34.70 6.41 19.06
N ASP A 66 -34.13 5.58 19.95
CA ASP A 66 -33.00 6.01 20.78
C ASP A 66 -31.76 6.29 19.92
N ILE A 67 -31.06 7.36 20.26
CA ILE A 67 -29.78 7.73 19.66
C ILE A 67 -28.66 7.16 20.54
N CYS A 68 -27.90 6.21 20.00
CA CYS A 68 -26.85 5.51 20.71
C CYS A 68 -25.49 5.65 20.02
N ARG A 69 -24.41 5.33 20.73
CA ARG A 69 -23.10 5.12 20.13
C ARG A 69 -22.90 3.63 19.88
N ALA A 70 -22.21 3.30 18.81
CA ALA A 70 -21.87 1.92 18.47
C ALA A 70 -20.46 1.81 17.90
N VAL A 71 -19.86 0.63 18.02
CA VAL A 71 -18.62 0.29 17.31
C VAL A 71 -18.92 -0.74 16.23
N ILE A 72 -18.33 -0.57 15.05
CA ILE A 72 -18.51 -1.51 13.94
C ILE A 72 -17.63 -2.74 14.19
N VAL A 73 -18.23 -3.92 14.19
CA VAL A 73 -17.52 -5.18 14.45
C VAL A 73 -17.39 -6.08 13.21
N ARG A 74 -18.30 -5.94 12.24
CA ARG A 74 -18.29 -6.65 10.96
C ARG A 74 -18.68 -5.73 9.81
N THR A 75 -18.08 -5.95 8.65
CA THR A 75 -18.42 -5.26 7.42
C THR A 75 -18.44 -6.20 6.22
N LYS A 76 -19.41 -6.01 5.33
CA LYS A 76 -19.49 -6.65 4.01
C LYS A 76 -18.33 -6.27 3.10
N SER A 77 -17.82 -5.06 3.25
CA SER A 77 -16.69 -4.61 2.43
C SER A 77 -15.39 -5.22 2.94
N PRO A 78 -14.52 -5.66 2.01
CA PRO A 78 -13.24 -6.25 2.36
C PRO A 78 -12.34 -5.23 3.06
N THR A 79 -11.68 -5.65 4.13
CA THR A 79 -10.65 -4.88 4.82
C THR A 79 -9.31 -5.59 4.63
N LEU A 80 -8.33 -4.88 4.08
CA LEU A 80 -6.96 -5.36 3.93
C LEU A 80 -6.23 -5.28 5.27
N ARG A 81 -5.55 -6.36 5.64
CA ARG A 81 -4.71 -6.41 6.84
C ARG A 81 -3.25 -6.13 6.49
N PRO A 82 -2.42 -5.69 7.46
CA PRO A 82 -0.96 -5.61 7.30
C PRO A 82 -0.32 -6.96 6.88
N ASP A 83 -1.07 -8.03 7.16
CA ASP A 83 -1.09 -9.33 6.51
C ASP A 83 -0.68 -9.48 5.05
N GLY A 84 -1.27 -8.60 4.23
CA GLY A 84 -1.72 -8.94 2.88
C GLY A 84 -3.06 -9.71 2.85
N SER A 85 -3.46 -10.37 3.95
CA SER A 85 -4.76 -11.05 4.02
C SER A 85 -5.94 -10.07 4.00
N VAL A 86 -7.06 -10.50 3.42
CA VAL A 86 -8.29 -9.71 3.34
C VAL A 86 -9.35 -10.38 4.22
N ILE A 87 -10.06 -9.59 5.03
CA ILE A 87 -11.22 -10.06 5.79
C ILE A 87 -12.50 -9.41 5.26
N ARG A 88 -13.55 -10.22 5.12
CA ARG A 88 -14.91 -9.82 4.77
C ARG A 88 -15.89 -10.65 5.59
N PHE A 89 -17.02 -10.04 5.92
CA PHE A 89 -18.15 -10.71 6.56
C PHE A 89 -19.38 -10.68 5.66
N ASP A 90 -20.37 -11.49 5.98
CA ASP A 90 -21.60 -11.57 5.19
C ASP A 90 -22.57 -10.43 5.49
N ASP A 91 -22.44 -9.78 6.65
CA ASP A 91 -23.27 -8.67 7.11
C ASP A 91 -22.46 -7.47 7.61
N ASN A 92 -23.16 -6.34 7.76
CA ASN A 92 -22.65 -5.16 8.46
C ASN A 92 -23.24 -5.18 9.86
N ALA A 93 -22.39 -5.23 10.89
CA ALA A 93 -22.83 -5.36 12.26
C ALA A 93 -22.07 -4.46 13.22
N CYS A 94 -22.73 -4.06 14.30
CA CYS A 94 -22.20 -3.22 15.35
C CYS A 94 -22.61 -3.68 16.76
N VAL A 95 -21.89 -3.20 17.77
CA VAL A 95 -22.18 -3.38 19.20
C VAL A 95 -22.40 -2.00 19.81
N LEU A 96 -23.44 -1.84 20.63
CA LEU A 96 -23.73 -0.57 21.28
C LEU A 96 -22.76 -0.32 22.43
N ILE A 97 -22.30 0.92 22.55
CA ILE A 97 -21.30 1.34 23.53
C ILE A 97 -21.77 2.59 24.29
N ASN A 98 -21.30 2.73 25.53
CA ASN A 98 -21.51 3.90 26.36
C ASN A 98 -20.50 5.02 26.00
N GLN A 99 -20.54 6.13 26.75
CA GLN A 99 -19.61 7.24 26.53
C GLN A 99 -18.15 6.91 26.91
N LYS A 100 -17.93 5.89 27.75
CA LYS A 100 -16.62 5.38 28.16
C LYS A 100 -16.09 4.29 27.20
N ASP A 101 -16.71 4.14 26.02
CA ASP A 101 -16.37 3.15 25.01
C ASP A 101 -16.51 1.67 25.48
N GLU A 102 -17.34 1.43 26.50
CA GLU A 102 -17.63 0.10 27.01
C GLU A 102 -18.97 -0.42 26.45
N PRO A 103 -19.11 -1.73 26.19
CA PRO A 103 -20.34 -2.28 25.65
C PRO A 103 -21.50 -2.10 26.64
N ILE A 104 -22.66 -1.67 26.13
CA ILE A 104 -23.90 -1.54 26.91
C ILE A 104 -24.47 -2.93 27.23
N GLY A 105 -24.39 -3.84 26.25
CA GLY A 105 -24.74 -5.24 26.41
C GLY A 105 -23.70 -6.03 27.21
N THR A 106 -24.16 -6.99 27.99
CA THR A 106 -23.31 -7.92 28.75
C THR A 106 -22.74 -9.04 27.89
N ARG A 107 -23.31 -9.32 26.71
CA ARG A 107 -22.89 -10.39 25.80
C ARG A 107 -22.90 -9.93 24.35
N VAL A 108 -21.92 -10.38 23.58
CA VAL A 108 -21.81 -10.13 22.13
C VAL A 108 -22.16 -11.42 21.40
N ASN A 109 -22.97 -11.32 20.35
CA ASN A 109 -23.43 -12.47 19.57
C ASN A 109 -22.62 -12.64 18.28
N GLY A 110 -22.25 -13.89 18.00
CA GLY A 110 -21.56 -14.26 16.77
C GLY A 110 -20.09 -13.85 16.73
N VAL A 111 -19.55 -13.77 15.52
CA VAL A 111 -18.11 -13.63 15.30
C VAL A 111 -17.73 -12.15 15.18
N VAL A 112 -16.59 -11.77 15.75
CA VAL A 112 -16.03 -10.41 15.65
C VAL A 112 -14.66 -10.39 15.00
N ALA A 113 -14.29 -9.24 14.46
CA ALA A 113 -13.00 -9.00 13.85
C ALA A 113 -11.90 -8.76 14.92
N ARG A 114 -10.67 -9.26 14.68
CA ARG A 114 -9.51 -9.07 15.59
C ARG A 114 -9.05 -7.61 15.68
N GLU A 115 -9.36 -6.82 14.65
CA GLU A 115 -9.05 -5.40 14.51
C GLU A 115 -9.49 -4.57 15.73
N LEU A 116 -10.55 -5.01 16.42
CA LEU A 116 -11.06 -4.39 17.64
C LEU A 116 -10.02 -4.31 18.76
N ARG A 117 -9.09 -5.29 18.86
CA ARG A 117 -7.99 -5.24 19.84
C ARG A 117 -7.02 -4.07 19.60
N ARG A 118 -6.76 -3.74 18.34
CA ARG A 118 -5.88 -2.61 17.96
C ARG A 118 -6.50 -1.25 18.26
N LYS A 119 -7.83 -1.23 18.42
CA LYS A 119 -8.62 -0.03 18.73
C LYS A 119 -9.02 0.02 20.22
N ASN A 120 -8.36 -0.76 21.06
CA ASN A 120 -8.56 -0.81 22.52
C ASN A 120 -9.93 -1.32 23.00
N PHE A 121 -10.70 -2.02 22.16
CA PHE A 121 -11.97 -2.64 22.56
C PHE A 121 -11.77 -4.04 23.15
N ASN A 122 -10.86 -4.18 24.12
CA ASN A 122 -10.49 -5.48 24.69
C ASN A 122 -11.67 -6.18 25.37
N LYS A 123 -12.49 -5.44 26.13
CA LYS A 123 -13.70 -5.98 26.78
C LYS A 123 -14.66 -6.63 25.78
N LEU A 124 -14.93 -5.96 24.66
CA LEU A 124 -15.81 -6.48 23.60
C LEU A 124 -15.24 -7.79 23.01
N VAL A 125 -13.94 -7.82 22.74
CA VAL A 125 -13.28 -9.00 22.18
C VAL A 125 -13.32 -10.19 23.15
N THR A 126 -13.24 -9.95 24.46
CA THR A 126 -13.38 -10.98 25.49
C THR A 126 -14.82 -11.49 25.59
N LEU A 127 -15.83 -10.64 25.39
CA LEU A 127 -17.25 -11.03 25.41
C LEU A 127 -17.71 -11.81 24.18
N ALA A 128 -16.94 -11.78 23.09
CA ALA A 128 -17.33 -12.38 21.82
C ALA A 128 -17.05 -13.91 21.78
N PRO A 129 -18.00 -14.73 21.30
CA PRO A 129 -17.83 -16.19 21.19
C PRO A 129 -16.64 -16.62 20.34
N LYS A 130 -16.36 -15.90 19.24
CA LYS A 130 -15.27 -16.22 18.32
C LYS A 130 -14.71 -14.95 17.70
N VAL A 131 -13.39 -14.95 17.51
CA VAL A 131 -12.65 -13.83 16.90
C VAL A 131 -11.99 -14.33 15.63
N VAL A 132 -12.25 -13.68 14.48
CA VAL A 132 -11.57 -14.03 13.21
C VAL A 132 -10.14 -13.50 13.24
N ALA A 133 -9.20 -14.38 13.59
CA ALA A 133 -7.79 -14.20 13.26
C ALA A 133 -7.55 -14.47 11.76
N SER A 134 -6.42 -14.00 11.20
CA SER A 134 -6.05 -14.36 9.84
C SER A 134 -5.93 -15.88 9.71
N GLN A 135 -6.64 -16.45 8.74
CA GLN A 135 -6.63 -17.89 8.43
C GLN A 135 -5.37 -18.34 7.70
N LEU A 136 -4.46 -17.43 7.32
CA LEU A 136 -3.17 -17.86 6.81
C LEU A 136 -2.37 -18.41 8.00
N PRO A 137 -2.12 -19.73 8.12
CA PRO A 137 -1.10 -20.21 9.02
C PRO A 137 0.17 -19.43 8.69
N LYS A 138 0.90 -18.95 9.71
CA LYS A 138 2.15 -18.21 9.50
C LYS A 138 3.09 -18.94 8.51
N ALA A 139 3.00 -20.26 8.45
CA ALA A 139 3.69 -21.14 7.52
C ALA A 139 3.30 -20.98 6.03
N SER A 140 2.02 -20.76 5.68
CA SER A 140 1.60 -20.63 4.27
C SER A 140 1.89 -19.25 3.68
N ARG A 141 2.23 -18.27 4.51
CA ARG A 141 2.71 -16.94 4.07
C ARG A 141 4.08 -17.03 3.39
N ALA A 142 4.90 -18.01 3.77
CA ALA A 142 6.16 -18.30 3.11
C ALA A 142 5.93 -18.81 1.68
N LEU A 143 4.86 -19.57 1.39
CA LEU A 143 4.65 -20.15 0.05
C LEU A 143 4.35 -19.11 -1.05
N PHE A 144 3.75 -17.97 -0.73
CA PHE A 144 3.43 -16.92 -1.71
C PHE A 144 4.45 -15.77 -1.78
N LEU A 145 5.42 -15.74 -0.87
CA LEU A 145 6.43 -14.67 -0.72
C LEU A 145 7.82 -15.26 -0.44
N LYS A 146 8.10 -16.48 -0.92
CA LYS A 146 9.15 -17.36 -0.39
C LYS A 146 10.56 -16.79 -0.40
N ASP A 147 10.77 -15.71 -1.15
CA ASP A 147 12.07 -15.08 -1.34
C ASP A 147 12.06 -13.55 -1.14
N LEU A 148 10.96 -12.97 -0.66
CA LEU A 148 10.89 -11.52 -0.41
C LEU A 148 11.41 -11.20 1.00
N PRO A 149 12.40 -10.29 1.14
CA PRO A 149 12.90 -9.87 2.44
C PRO A 149 11.78 -9.31 3.33
N THR A 150 11.63 -9.92 4.52
CA THR A 150 10.59 -9.56 5.50
C THR A 150 10.90 -8.28 6.25
N SER A 151 12.19 -7.95 6.44
CA SER A 151 12.65 -6.78 7.19
C SER A 151 12.90 -5.57 6.28
N ARG A 152 12.62 -4.37 6.79
CA ARG A 152 12.91 -3.11 6.11
C ARG A 152 14.41 -2.97 5.79
N LEU A 153 15.27 -3.44 6.70
CA LEU A 153 16.72 -3.41 6.54
C LEU A 153 17.19 -4.31 5.40
N ALA A 154 16.65 -5.52 5.27
CA ALA A 154 17.01 -6.40 4.17
C ALA A 154 16.60 -5.82 2.80
N ARG A 155 15.42 -5.20 2.70
CA ARG A 155 15.00 -4.46 1.49
C ARG A 155 15.93 -3.29 1.16
N GLN A 156 16.34 -2.53 2.17
CA GLN A 156 17.27 -1.41 1.98
C GLN A 156 18.64 -1.91 1.51
N ARG A 157 19.14 -3.00 2.11
CA ARG A 157 20.39 -3.64 1.70
C ARG A 157 20.38 -4.11 0.25
N GLU A 158 19.32 -4.81 -0.17
CA GLU A 158 19.18 -5.25 -1.56
C GLU A 158 19.14 -4.06 -2.53
N ASN A 159 18.43 -2.99 -2.18
CA ASN A 159 18.42 -1.77 -2.98
C ASN A 159 19.81 -1.12 -3.09
N LEU A 160 20.62 -1.12 -2.02
CA LEU A 160 21.99 -0.59 -2.06
C LEU A 160 22.89 -1.47 -2.94
N ASN A 161 22.79 -2.79 -2.84
CA ASN A 161 23.55 -3.71 -3.69
C ASN A 161 23.17 -3.55 -5.18
N LEU A 162 21.90 -3.30 -5.49
CA LEU A 162 21.45 -2.99 -6.86
C LEU A 162 21.99 -1.64 -7.39
N ILE A 163 22.26 -0.66 -6.52
CA ILE A 163 22.92 0.59 -6.91
C ILE A 163 24.41 0.34 -7.17
N ALA A 164 25.04 -0.47 -6.33
CA ALA A 164 26.47 -0.77 -6.45
C ALA A 164 26.78 -1.55 -7.73
N ASN A 165 25.96 -2.54 -8.09
CA ASN A 165 26.14 -3.31 -9.32
C ASN A 165 24.83 -3.92 -9.84
N TYR A 166 24.09 -3.18 -10.67
CA TYR A 166 22.98 -3.75 -11.41
C TYR A 166 23.47 -4.55 -12.62
N LYS A 167 23.22 -5.87 -12.66
CA LYS A 167 23.54 -6.75 -13.81
C LYS A 167 24.94 -6.50 -14.43
N ASP A 168 25.97 -6.35 -13.60
CA ASP A 168 27.35 -6.12 -14.05
C ASP A 168 27.55 -4.85 -14.90
N SER A 169 26.73 -3.81 -14.64
CA SER A 169 26.80 -2.50 -15.30
C SER A 169 27.71 -1.48 -14.59
N ALA A 170 28.57 -1.93 -13.68
CA ALA A 170 29.58 -1.10 -13.02
C ALA A 170 30.75 -0.78 -13.98
N TYR A 171 30.73 0.41 -14.57
CA TYR A 171 31.78 0.91 -15.47
C TYR A 171 32.20 2.33 -15.07
N LYS A 172 33.48 2.65 -15.27
CA LYS A 172 34.07 3.99 -15.15
C LYS A 172 34.25 4.62 -16.53
N PHE A 173 33.93 5.91 -16.65
CA PHE A 173 33.95 6.68 -17.90
C PHE A 173 34.95 7.84 -17.82
N PRO A 174 36.27 7.60 -17.91
CA PRO A 174 37.29 8.61 -17.66
C PRO A 174 37.30 9.78 -18.67
N GLN A 175 36.79 9.56 -19.89
CA GLN A 175 36.83 10.55 -20.97
C GLN A 175 35.49 11.28 -21.19
N VAL A 176 34.44 10.93 -20.42
CA VAL A 176 33.10 11.46 -20.59
C VAL A 176 32.87 12.57 -19.59
N SER A 177 32.42 13.74 -20.04
CA SER A 177 32.08 14.87 -19.17
C SER A 177 30.59 14.89 -18.83
N LYS A 178 29.73 14.57 -19.80
CA LYS A 178 28.28 14.66 -19.66
C LYS A 178 27.54 13.55 -20.41
N LEU A 179 26.55 12.95 -19.75
CA LEU A 179 25.59 12.03 -20.35
C LEU A 179 24.20 12.68 -20.32
N HIS A 180 23.57 12.83 -21.48
CA HIS A 180 22.23 13.40 -21.59
C HIS A 180 21.26 12.40 -22.21
N LEU A 181 20.38 11.83 -21.37
CA LEU A 181 19.37 10.88 -21.82
C LEU A 181 18.04 11.59 -22.07
N ILE A 182 17.52 11.46 -23.29
CA ILE A 182 16.24 12.03 -23.71
C ILE A 182 15.31 10.88 -24.08
N PHE A 183 14.17 10.79 -23.40
CA PHE A 183 13.09 9.87 -23.75
C PHE A 183 11.76 10.45 -23.30
N LYS A 184 10.64 9.89 -23.78
CA LYS A 184 9.32 10.38 -23.37
C LYS A 184 8.83 9.75 -22.07
N SER A 185 7.95 10.44 -21.36
CA SER A 185 7.36 9.94 -20.10
C SER A 185 6.50 8.69 -20.29
N HIS A 186 5.83 8.57 -21.45
CA HIS A 186 4.92 7.47 -21.77
C HIS A 186 5.64 6.23 -22.32
N ASN A 187 5.16 5.03 -21.99
CA ASN A 187 5.81 3.76 -22.32
C ASN A 187 5.53 3.23 -23.75
N ALA A 188 5.01 4.05 -24.66
CA ALA A 188 4.61 3.64 -26.00
C ALA A 188 5.77 3.71 -27.01
N TYR A 189 5.63 3.09 -28.19
CA TYR A 189 6.51 3.24 -29.37
C TYR A 189 8.03 3.09 -29.10
N GLY A 190 8.42 2.10 -28.28
CA GLY A 190 9.83 1.70 -28.19
C GLY A 190 10.71 2.40 -27.15
N HIS A 191 10.15 3.16 -26.21
CA HIS A 191 10.95 3.90 -25.22
C HIS A 191 11.20 3.12 -23.91
N MET A 192 10.71 1.88 -23.81
CA MET A 192 10.85 1.07 -22.60
C MET A 192 12.30 0.79 -22.22
N GLY A 193 13.17 0.55 -23.20
CA GLY A 193 14.60 0.33 -22.95
C GLY A 193 15.29 1.53 -22.32
N ALA A 194 15.12 2.72 -22.91
CA ALA A 194 15.64 3.98 -22.38
C ALA A 194 15.16 4.23 -20.93
N LYS A 195 13.89 3.93 -20.64
CA LYS A 195 13.33 4.07 -19.28
C LYS A 195 13.95 3.07 -18.29
N GLN A 196 14.17 1.82 -18.69
CA GLN A 196 14.84 0.83 -17.84
C GLN A 196 16.32 1.18 -17.63
N PHE A 197 16.99 1.64 -18.68
CA PHE A 197 18.36 2.14 -18.62
C PHE A 197 18.48 3.31 -17.63
N TRP A 198 17.56 4.28 -17.70
CA TRP A 198 17.47 5.36 -16.71
C TRP A 198 17.24 4.84 -15.28
N LYS A 199 16.31 3.90 -15.13
CA LYS A 199 15.89 3.40 -13.82
C LYS A 199 16.97 2.59 -13.12
N TRP A 200 17.82 1.87 -13.85
CA TRP A 200 18.75 0.90 -13.25
C TRP A 200 20.21 1.18 -13.61
N ASN A 201 20.55 1.19 -14.90
CA ASN A 201 21.93 1.37 -15.36
C ASN A 201 22.49 2.76 -15.00
N LEU A 202 21.75 3.84 -15.28
CA LEU A 202 22.22 5.21 -14.97
C LEU A 202 22.47 5.44 -13.48
N ARG A 203 21.73 4.77 -12.59
CA ARG A 203 21.97 4.85 -11.14
C ARG A 203 23.30 4.22 -10.75
N THR A 204 23.62 3.08 -11.35
CA THR A 204 24.91 2.39 -11.16
C THR A 204 26.06 3.21 -11.74
N ILE A 205 25.87 3.77 -12.93
CA ILE A 205 26.86 4.65 -13.57
C ILE A 205 27.14 5.89 -12.70
N CYS A 206 26.09 6.56 -12.22
CA CYS A 206 26.22 7.72 -11.33
C CYS A 206 26.98 7.38 -10.04
N PHE A 207 26.74 6.20 -9.47
CA PHE A 207 27.41 5.75 -8.25
C PHE A 207 28.93 5.62 -8.42
N HIS A 208 29.39 5.09 -9.56
CA HIS A 208 30.82 4.90 -9.85
C HIS A 208 31.50 6.13 -10.48
N ASN A 209 30.72 7.10 -10.96
CA ASN A 209 31.22 8.27 -11.69
C ASN A 209 30.55 9.55 -11.18
N PRO A 210 30.89 10.01 -9.95
CA PRO A 210 30.28 11.19 -9.37
C PRO A 210 30.60 12.48 -10.14
N ASP A 211 31.72 12.51 -10.87
CA ASP A 211 32.17 13.69 -11.63
C ASP A 211 31.47 13.85 -12.99
N VAL A 212 30.83 12.79 -13.50
CA VAL A 212 30.12 12.83 -14.79
C VAL A 212 28.77 13.48 -14.60
N ASN A 213 28.50 14.58 -15.31
CA ASN A 213 27.19 15.23 -15.23
C ASN A 213 26.15 14.42 -16.00
N ILE A 214 25.17 13.84 -15.29
CA ILE A 214 24.10 13.04 -15.90
C ILE A 214 22.80 13.84 -15.90
N GLU A 215 22.33 14.22 -17.08
CA GLU A 215 21.06 14.91 -17.28
C GLU A 215 20.03 13.97 -17.92
N VAL A 216 18.79 14.06 -17.46
CA VAL A 216 17.68 13.25 -17.99
C VAL A 216 16.50 14.14 -18.33
N THR A 217 16.17 14.23 -19.62
CA THR A 217 15.00 14.97 -20.09
C THR A 217 13.89 14.00 -20.42
N ARG A 218 12.82 14.05 -19.62
CA ARG A 218 11.58 13.32 -19.88
C ARG A 218 10.61 14.22 -20.60
N VAL A 219 10.40 13.97 -21.89
CA VAL A 219 9.50 14.75 -22.74
C VAL A 219 8.06 14.30 -22.49
N ASP A 220 7.17 15.25 -22.23
CA ASP A 220 5.74 14.99 -22.20
C ASP A 220 5.14 15.17 -23.61
N CYS A 221 4.34 14.21 -24.05
CA CYS A 221 3.80 14.17 -25.42
C CYS A 221 2.33 13.71 -25.35
N PRO A 222 1.38 14.63 -25.18
CA PRO A 222 -0.04 14.29 -25.07
C PRO A 222 -0.62 13.69 -26.37
N THR A 223 -0.23 14.19 -27.55
CA THR A 223 -0.81 13.74 -28.82
C THR A 223 -0.07 12.53 -29.41
N LYS A 224 -0.78 11.69 -30.18
CA LYS A 224 -0.19 10.50 -30.83
C LYS A 224 0.92 10.86 -31.82
N GLU A 225 0.75 11.97 -32.54
CA GLU A 225 1.74 12.44 -33.53
C GLU A 225 3.04 12.90 -32.86
N GLU A 226 2.95 13.65 -31.76
CA GLU A 226 4.11 14.03 -30.94
C GLU A 226 4.81 12.79 -30.36
N GLN A 227 4.04 11.80 -29.90
CA GLN A 227 4.60 10.56 -29.36
C GLN A 227 5.40 9.75 -30.37
N LEU A 228 5.05 9.83 -31.66
CA LEU A 228 5.77 9.19 -32.77
C LEU A 228 7.06 9.94 -33.12
N LYS A 229 7.01 11.29 -33.10
CA LYS A 229 8.12 12.20 -33.42
C LYS A 229 9.14 12.35 -32.28
N CYS A 230 8.76 12.02 -31.04
CA CYS A 230 9.65 12.19 -29.89
C CYS A 230 10.94 11.36 -30.01
N PRO A 231 12.13 11.95 -29.84
CA PRO A 231 13.39 11.23 -29.86
C PRO A 231 13.57 10.34 -28.61
N SER A 232 14.27 9.22 -28.78
CA SER A 232 14.78 8.37 -27.71
C SER A 232 16.29 8.27 -27.89
N VAL A 233 17.07 9.16 -27.29
CA VAL A 233 18.50 9.30 -27.60
C VAL A 233 19.30 9.49 -26.32
N LEU A 234 20.43 8.81 -26.23
CA LEU A 234 21.48 9.07 -25.25
C LEU A 234 22.60 9.84 -25.94
N LYS A 235 22.84 11.07 -25.50
CA LYS A 235 23.96 11.89 -25.96
C LYS A 235 25.13 11.73 -24.99
N VAL A 236 26.31 11.52 -25.54
CA VAL A 236 27.56 11.39 -24.81
C VAL A 236 28.46 12.55 -25.21
N VAL A 237 28.82 13.39 -24.25
CA VAL A 237 29.74 14.51 -24.44
C VAL A 237 31.07 14.12 -23.81
N TYR A 238 32.13 14.17 -24.59
CA TYR A 238 33.49 13.89 -24.14
C TYR A 238 34.12 15.14 -23.49
N ALA A 239 35.20 14.96 -22.73
CA ALA A 239 35.98 16.07 -22.19
C ALA A 239 36.48 17.04 -23.28
N ASP A 240 36.76 16.51 -24.48
CA ASP A 240 37.21 17.28 -25.66
C ASP A 240 36.08 18.09 -26.34
N GLY A 241 34.85 18.07 -25.79
CA GLY A 241 33.68 18.74 -26.36
C GLY A 241 33.04 18.03 -27.56
N ARG A 242 33.56 16.87 -27.99
CA ARG A 242 32.93 16.04 -29.02
C ARG A 242 31.62 15.45 -28.50
N GLU A 243 30.59 15.41 -29.35
CA GLU A 243 29.31 14.79 -29.03
C GLU A 243 29.05 13.55 -29.89
N LYS A 244 28.66 12.44 -29.27
CA LYS A 244 28.13 11.25 -29.96
C LYS A 244 26.71 10.97 -29.49
N LYS A 245 25.88 10.40 -30.38
CA LYS A 245 24.47 10.08 -30.11
C LYS A 245 24.23 8.59 -30.29
N ILE A 246 23.50 8.01 -29.35
CA ILE A 246 23.05 6.61 -29.37
C ILE A 246 21.53 6.62 -29.49
N ASP A 247 21.00 6.03 -30.58
CA ASP A 247 19.56 5.82 -30.69
C ASP A 247 19.13 4.72 -29.72
N CYS A 248 18.22 5.05 -28.81
CA CYS A 248 17.71 4.17 -27.77
C CYS A 248 16.30 3.65 -28.11
N LYS A 249 15.76 3.93 -29.30
CA LYS A 249 14.41 3.52 -29.69
C LYS A 249 14.38 2.01 -30.00
N ASN A 250 13.38 1.31 -29.45
CA ASN A 250 13.17 -0.14 -29.57
C ASN A 250 14.31 -1.03 -29.06
N LYS A 251 15.34 -0.48 -28.40
CA LYS A 251 16.45 -1.25 -27.82
C LYS A 251 16.12 -1.72 -26.41
N HIS A 252 16.77 -2.78 -25.94
CA HIS A 252 16.74 -3.16 -24.54
C HIS A 252 17.77 -2.34 -23.74
N SER A 253 17.62 -2.25 -22.41
CA SER A 253 18.59 -1.50 -21.57
C SER A 253 20.01 -2.05 -21.67
N ASP A 254 20.12 -3.37 -21.83
CA ASP A 254 21.39 -4.08 -21.85
C ASP A 254 22.14 -3.81 -23.18
N ASP A 255 21.41 -3.63 -24.29
CA ASP A 255 21.98 -3.25 -25.59
C ASP A 255 22.45 -1.79 -25.59
N ILE A 256 21.66 -0.89 -25.00
CA ILE A 256 22.05 0.53 -24.81
C ILE A 256 23.35 0.62 -24.00
N MET A 257 23.49 -0.22 -22.97
CA MET A 257 24.71 -0.25 -22.15
C MET A 257 25.91 -0.76 -22.95
N LYS A 258 25.76 -1.82 -23.75
CA LYS A 258 26.85 -2.34 -24.59
C LYS A 258 27.34 -1.30 -25.59
N GLU A 259 26.42 -0.66 -26.31
CA GLU A 259 26.77 0.41 -27.26
C GLU A 259 27.46 1.59 -26.57
N LEU A 260 27.03 1.95 -25.36
CA LEU A 260 27.67 3.01 -24.57
C LEU A 260 29.11 2.63 -24.20
N VAL A 261 29.34 1.40 -23.73
CA VAL A 261 30.68 0.90 -23.36
C VAL A 261 31.60 0.84 -24.58
N GLU A 262 31.11 0.34 -25.71
CA GLU A 262 31.86 0.27 -26.97
C GLU A 262 32.26 1.67 -27.47
N LEU A 263 31.34 2.64 -27.39
CA LEU A 263 31.58 4.00 -27.87
C LEU A 263 32.57 4.77 -27.00
N THR A 264 32.52 4.56 -25.69
CA THR A 264 33.29 5.33 -24.69
C THR A 264 34.57 4.63 -24.24
N GLN A 265 34.78 3.37 -24.66
CA GLN A 265 35.86 2.51 -24.20
C GLN A 265 35.93 2.46 -22.67
N ALA A 266 34.75 2.34 -22.04
CA ALA A 266 34.62 2.39 -20.59
C ALA A 266 35.35 1.22 -19.91
N VAL A 267 35.99 1.50 -18.78
CA VAL A 267 36.71 0.48 -18.00
C VAL A 267 35.75 -0.14 -16.99
N LYS A 268 35.63 -1.47 -16.98
CA LYS A 268 34.79 -2.17 -16.00
C LYS A 268 35.38 -2.01 -14.60
N CYS A 269 34.55 -1.71 -13.61
CA CYS A 269 34.99 -1.67 -12.21
C CYS A 269 35.44 -3.08 -11.76
N PRO A 270 36.60 -3.23 -11.10
CA PRO A 270 37.00 -4.48 -10.47
C PRO A 270 35.96 -4.93 -9.43
N GLU A 271 35.75 -6.24 -9.29
CA GLU A 271 34.76 -6.79 -8.35
C GLU A 271 35.07 -6.42 -6.89
N ASP A 272 36.34 -6.28 -6.54
CA ASP A 272 36.81 -5.92 -5.20
C ASP A 272 36.46 -4.47 -4.80
N GLU A 273 36.29 -3.58 -5.79
CA GLU A 273 35.93 -2.17 -5.56
C GLU A 273 34.41 -1.98 -5.42
N ILE A 274 33.60 -2.99 -5.75
CA ILE A 274 32.14 -2.89 -5.70
C ILE A 274 31.68 -3.16 -4.26
N PRO A 275 31.08 -2.17 -3.58
CA PRO A 275 30.63 -2.37 -2.20
C PRO A 275 29.38 -3.26 -2.17
N VAL A 276 29.58 -4.53 -1.82
CA VAL A 276 28.49 -5.50 -1.63
C VAL A 276 28.23 -5.71 -0.15
N LEU A 277 27.03 -5.31 0.30
CA LEU A 277 26.58 -5.55 1.67
C LEU A 277 26.14 -7.02 1.80
N LYS A 278 26.92 -7.79 2.58
CA LYS A 278 26.65 -9.21 2.86
C LYS A 278 25.52 -9.39 3.88
N LYS A 279 25.01 -10.64 3.95
CA LYS A 279 23.85 -10.98 4.80
C LYS A 279 24.13 -10.89 6.28
#